data_AF-A0A358R2Z3-F1
#
_entry.id   AF-A0A358R2Z3-F1
#
_cell.length_a   1.000
_cell.length_b   1.000
_cell.length_c   1.000
_cell.angle_alpha   90.00
_cell.angle_beta   90.00
_cell.angle_gamma   90.00
#
_symmetry.space_group_name_H-M   'P 1'
#
loop_
_entity.id
_entity.type
_entity.pdbx_description
1 polymer ?
#
loop_
_entity_poly.entity_id
_entity_poly.type
_entity_poly.pdbx_seq_one_letter_code
_entity_poly.pdbx_strand_id
1 'polypeptide(L)'
;MKKGILISSLLCAFCAFSIPQNSVVAQETSTLTPAELEKLYWERIQEKLSIYTDADVKFMEDMIVHHSQALVMSQFAPTNGASEEVQVLAARIINAQLDEINIMQRWLLDRGLDAPSVEYNGIESIITMLQPAKQDDGGHMSDPSMDKDDAMMMHGD
;
A
#
# COMPACT_ATOMS: atom_id res chain seq x y z
N MET A 1 7.47 -66.85 -40.81
CA MET A 1 8.11 -66.20 -41.98
C MET A 1 8.19 -64.70 -41.67
N LYS A 2 9.39 -64.12 -41.80
CA LYS A 2 9.70 -62.71 -41.49
C LYS A 2 9.32 -61.78 -42.65
N LYS A 3 9.23 -60.47 -42.32
CA LYS A 3 9.35 -59.25 -43.16
C LYS A 3 7.99 -58.64 -43.59
N GLY A 4 7.70 -57.37 -43.37
CA GLY A 4 8.49 -56.28 -42.83
C GLY A 4 7.63 -55.06 -42.52
N ILE A 5 8.11 -54.23 -41.59
CA ILE A 5 7.57 -52.89 -41.34
C ILE A 5 8.63 -51.93 -41.88
N LEU A 6 8.23 -51.16 -42.88
CA LEU A 6 9.00 -50.04 -43.42
C LEU A 6 8.93 -48.91 -42.39
N ILE A 7 10.00 -48.74 -41.59
CA ILE A 7 10.16 -47.54 -40.78
C ILE A 7 10.85 -46.52 -41.68
N SER A 8 10.04 -45.64 -42.26
CA SER A 8 10.48 -44.45 -42.98
C SER A 8 11.36 -43.62 -42.05
N SER A 9 12.64 -43.52 -42.40
CA SER A 9 13.62 -42.65 -41.76
C SER A 9 13.25 -41.20 -42.06
N LEU A 10 12.40 -40.61 -41.23
CA LEU A 10 12.27 -39.16 -41.17
C LEU A 10 13.50 -38.62 -40.44
N LEU A 11 14.52 -38.26 -41.23
CA LEU A 11 15.69 -37.54 -40.75
C LEU A 11 15.20 -36.17 -40.29
N CYS A 12 14.85 -36.05 -39.01
CA CYS A 12 14.57 -34.76 -38.40
C CYS A 12 15.90 -34.00 -38.38
N ALA A 13 16.02 -32.99 -39.22
CA ALA A 13 17.14 -32.06 -39.19
C ALA A 13 17.22 -31.48 -37.77
N PHE A 14 18.24 -31.90 -37.02
CA PHE A 14 18.62 -31.23 -35.79
C PHE A 14 19.13 -29.83 -36.16
N CYS A 15 18.22 -28.87 -36.25
CA CYS A 15 18.59 -27.47 -36.10
C CYS A 15 19.26 -27.37 -34.74
N ALA A 16 20.56 -27.06 -34.73
CA ALA A 16 21.30 -26.73 -33.53
C ALA A 16 20.70 -25.45 -32.94
N PHE A 17 19.64 -25.59 -32.15
CA PHE A 17 19.12 -24.50 -31.34
C PHE A 17 20.13 -24.31 -30.22
N SER A 18 21.06 -23.38 -30.41
CA SER A 18 21.93 -22.90 -29.35
C SER A 18 21.04 -22.29 -28.29
N ILE A 19 20.78 -23.04 -27.21
CA ILE A 19 20.21 -22.48 -25.99
C ILE A 19 21.20 -21.41 -25.54
N PRO A 20 20.83 -20.11 -25.49
CA PRO A 20 21.71 -19.14 -24.87
C PRO A 20 21.90 -19.59 -23.42
N GLN A 21 23.15 -19.86 -23.04
CA GLN A 21 23.50 -19.99 -21.64
C GLN A 21 23.19 -18.65 -21.00
N ASN A 22 21.98 -18.52 -20.44
CA ASN A 22 21.66 -17.40 -19.58
C ASN A 22 22.58 -17.56 -18.38
N SER A 23 23.73 -16.87 -18.42
CA SER A 23 24.63 -16.79 -17.28
C SER A 23 23.79 -16.22 -16.15
N VAL A 24 23.37 -17.08 -15.23
CA VAL A 24 22.92 -16.64 -13.92
C VAL A 24 24.13 -15.92 -13.37
N VAL A 25 24.13 -14.59 -13.47
CA VAL A 25 25.02 -13.75 -12.69
C VAL A 25 24.74 -14.19 -11.26
N ALA A 26 25.70 -14.90 -10.65
CA ALA A 26 25.66 -15.16 -9.23
C ALA A 26 25.66 -13.77 -8.59
N GLN A 27 24.48 -13.32 -8.17
CA GLN A 27 24.34 -12.07 -7.44
C GLN A 27 25.16 -12.28 -6.16
N GLU A 28 26.30 -11.61 -6.07
CA GLU A 28 27.08 -11.56 -4.84
C GLU A 28 26.11 -11.13 -3.74
N THR A 29 25.79 -12.03 -2.83
CA THR A 29 25.07 -11.68 -1.62
C THR A 29 26.08 -10.97 -0.72
N SER A 30 26.42 -9.73 -1.05
CA SER A 30 27.04 -8.82 -0.10
C SER A 30 26.11 -8.76 1.10
N THR A 31 26.61 -9.19 2.26
CA THR A 31 25.84 -9.17 3.49
C THR A 31 25.76 -7.72 3.94
N LEU A 32 24.64 -7.07 3.62
CA LEU A 32 24.33 -5.72 4.08
C LEU A 32 24.48 -5.66 5.60
N THR A 33 25.12 -4.60 6.09
CA THR A 33 25.20 -4.33 7.53
C THR A 33 23.79 -4.05 8.10
N PRO A 34 23.57 -4.20 9.41
CA PRO A 34 22.29 -3.85 10.03
C PRO A 34 21.83 -2.41 9.71
N ALA A 35 22.76 -1.45 9.66
CA ALA A 35 22.46 -0.06 9.33
C ALA A 35 22.03 0.11 7.85
N GLU A 36 22.67 -0.59 6.92
CA GLU A 36 22.28 -0.56 5.51
C GLU A 36 20.92 -1.25 5.28
N LEU A 37 20.64 -2.35 5.99
CA LEU A 37 19.33 -3.00 5.97
C LEU A 37 18.23 -2.07 6.49
N GLU A 38 18.48 -1.36 7.58
CA GLU A 38 17.54 -0.39 8.14
C GLU A 38 17.29 0.76 7.16
N LYS A 39 18.34 1.31 6.54
CA LYS A 39 18.21 2.35 5.51
C LYS A 39 17.36 1.87 4.33
N LEU A 40 17.66 0.71 3.76
CA LEU A 40 16.92 0.14 2.63
C LEU A 40 15.46 -0.14 2.98
N TYR A 41 15.20 -0.58 4.22
CA TYR A 41 13.84 -0.76 4.72
C TYR A 41 13.06 0.55 4.65
N TRP A 42 13.61 1.64 5.19
CA TRP A 42 12.93 2.93 5.20
C TRP A 42 12.78 3.54 3.80
N GLU A 43 13.80 3.44 2.96
CA GLU A 43 13.72 3.88 1.56
C GLU A 43 12.59 3.16 0.81
N ARG A 44 12.45 1.84 1.02
CA ARG A 44 11.39 1.05 0.39
C ARG A 44 10.00 1.47 0.88
N ILE A 45 9.87 1.79 2.16
CA ILE A 45 8.60 2.29 2.72
C ILE A 45 8.27 3.67 2.12
N GLN A 46 9.24 4.60 2.06
CA GLN A 46 9.03 5.92 1.47
C GLN A 46 8.67 5.83 -0.01
N GLU A 47 9.36 4.99 -0.78
CA GLU A 47 9.02 4.72 -2.17
C GLU A 47 7.57 4.25 -2.29
N LYS A 48 7.17 3.23 -1.52
CA LYS A 48 5.81 2.70 -1.54
C LYS A 48 4.74 3.74 -1.18
N LEU A 49 5.02 4.63 -0.23
CA LEU A 49 4.09 5.69 0.16
C LEU A 49 3.99 6.79 -0.91
N SER A 50 5.08 7.08 -1.63
CA SER A 50 5.11 8.07 -2.71
C SER A 50 4.43 7.61 -4.01
N ILE A 51 4.16 6.31 -4.16
CA ILE A 51 3.50 5.76 -5.35
C ILE A 51 1.98 5.91 -5.22
N TYR A 52 1.46 6.97 -5.81
CA TYR A 52 0.04 7.21 -6.05
C TYR A 52 -0.13 8.32 -7.10
N THR A 53 -1.36 8.50 -7.57
CA THR A 53 -1.74 9.61 -8.46
C THR A 53 -2.73 10.54 -7.77
N ASP A 54 -2.88 11.77 -8.28
CA ASP A 54 -3.91 12.70 -7.80
C ASP A 54 -5.33 12.10 -7.93
N ALA A 55 -5.54 11.24 -8.92
CA ALA A 55 -6.80 10.53 -9.09
C ALA A 55 -7.07 9.52 -7.96
N ASP A 56 -6.03 8.87 -7.44
CA ASP A 56 -6.16 7.96 -6.29
C ASP A 56 -6.53 8.74 -5.03
N VAL A 57 -5.89 9.90 -4.80
CA VAL A 57 -6.23 10.80 -3.69
C VAL A 57 -7.69 11.20 -3.78
N LYS A 58 -8.11 11.72 -4.94
CA LYS A 58 -9.48 12.16 -5.16
C LYS A 58 -10.50 11.03 -5.00
N PHE A 59 -10.16 9.83 -5.46
CA PHE A 59 -10.98 8.64 -5.28
C PHE A 59 -11.17 8.32 -3.80
N MET A 60 -10.10 8.30 -3.01
CA MET A 60 -10.20 8.02 -1.56
C MET A 60 -11.05 9.06 -0.83
N GLU A 61 -10.82 10.35 -1.11
CA GLU A 61 -11.59 11.44 -0.53
C GLU A 61 -13.09 11.32 -0.85
N ASP A 62 -13.42 11.14 -2.12
CA ASP A 62 -14.81 11.04 -2.59
C ASP A 62 -15.49 9.77 -2.07
N MET A 63 -14.74 8.67 -1.97
CA MET A 63 -15.30 7.41 -1.46
C MET A 63 -15.56 7.45 0.03
N ILE A 64 -14.76 8.17 0.84
CA ILE A 64 -15.10 8.41 2.25
C ILE A 64 -16.46 9.13 2.36
N VAL A 65 -16.68 10.17 1.55
CA VAL A 65 -17.95 10.94 1.54
C VAL A 65 -19.12 10.08 1.04
N HIS A 66 -18.92 9.27 0.00
CA HIS A 66 -19.95 8.38 -0.50
C HIS A 66 -20.32 7.29 0.53
N HIS A 67 -19.34 6.75 1.24
CA HIS A 67 -19.56 5.74 2.28
C HIS A 67 -20.35 6.30 3.45
N SER A 68 -20.12 7.55 3.85
CA SER A 68 -20.87 8.19 4.94
C SER A 68 -22.37 8.30 4.62
N GLN A 69 -22.74 8.51 3.36
CA GLN A 69 -24.15 8.50 2.93
C GLN A 69 -24.80 7.13 3.13
N ALA A 70 -24.07 6.04 2.88
CA ALA A 70 -24.56 4.69 3.07
C ALA A 70 -24.83 4.37 4.56
N LEU A 71 -24.07 4.97 5.49
CA LEU A 71 -24.31 4.85 6.93
C LEU A 71 -25.69 5.42 7.29
N VAL A 72 -25.94 6.68 6.89
CA VAL A 72 -27.20 7.38 7.15
C VAL A 72 -28.38 6.63 6.52
N MET A 73 -28.24 6.16 5.28
CA MET A 73 -29.29 5.37 4.62
C MET A 73 -29.60 4.06 5.35
N SER A 74 -28.57 3.35 5.80
CA SER A 74 -28.73 2.08 6.50
C SER A 74 -29.40 2.25 7.86
N GLN A 75 -29.18 3.38 8.53
CA GLN A 75 -29.81 3.67 9.83
C GLN A 75 -31.33 3.74 9.78
N PHE A 76 -31.91 4.06 8.63
CA PHE A 76 -33.36 4.18 8.48
C PHE A 76 -34.08 2.83 8.41
N ALA A 77 -33.37 1.70 8.26
CA ALA A 77 -34.02 0.40 8.10
C ALA A 77 -34.98 0.04 9.27
N PRO A 78 -34.60 0.18 10.55
CA PRO A 78 -35.50 -0.13 11.67
C PRO A 78 -36.70 0.82 11.77
N THR A 79 -36.53 2.11 11.42
CA THR A 79 -37.59 3.12 11.55
C THR A 79 -38.56 3.14 10.37
N ASN A 80 -38.16 2.59 9.23
CA ASN A 80 -38.98 2.56 8.00
C ASN A 80 -39.72 1.23 7.79
N GLY A 81 -39.81 0.39 8.83
CA GLY A 81 -40.56 -0.86 8.78
C GLY A 81 -39.90 -1.95 7.93
N ALA A 82 -38.57 -1.93 7.80
CA ALA A 82 -37.85 -2.99 7.11
C ALA A 82 -37.98 -4.34 7.84
N SER A 83 -37.96 -5.45 7.09
CA SER A 83 -37.96 -6.80 7.69
C SER A 83 -36.70 -7.05 8.52
N GLU A 84 -36.74 -8.07 9.38
CA GLU A 84 -35.59 -8.44 10.22
C GLU A 84 -34.34 -8.74 9.38
N GLU A 85 -34.49 -9.42 8.25
CA GLU A 85 -33.38 -9.73 7.34
C GLU A 85 -32.75 -8.46 6.75
N VAL A 86 -33.56 -7.45 6.42
CA VAL A 86 -33.08 -6.17 5.90
C VAL A 86 -32.41 -5.35 7.00
N GLN A 87 -32.91 -5.38 8.23
CA GLN A 87 -32.25 -4.72 9.36
C GLN A 87 -30.89 -5.34 9.66
N VAL A 88 -30.77 -6.68 9.60
CA VAL A 88 -29.49 -7.38 9.74
C VAL A 88 -28.54 -7.00 8.61
N LEU A 89 -29.02 -6.91 7.37
CA LEU A 89 -28.21 -6.43 6.25
C LEU A 89 -27.73 -4.99 6.46
N ALA A 90 -28.60 -4.09 6.89
CA ALA A 90 -28.27 -2.69 7.16
C ALA A 90 -27.18 -2.56 8.23
N ALA A 91 -27.28 -3.33 9.33
CA ALA A 91 -26.25 -3.36 10.36
C ALA A 91 -24.88 -3.85 9.83
N ARG A 92 -24.88 -4.85 8.94
CA ARG A 92 -23.66 -5.32 8.28
C ARG A 92 -23.07 -4.29 7.34
N ILE A 93 -23.90 -3.56 6.60
CA ILE A 93 -23.46 -2.45 5.75
C ILE A 93 -22.78 -1.39 6.60
N ILE A 94 -23.42 -0.93 7.69
CA ILE A 94 -22.83 0.08 8.59
C ILE A 94 -21.42 -0.33 9.03
N ASN A 95 -21.24 -1.56 9.51
CA ASN A 95 -19.93 -2.04 9.96
C ASN A 95 -18.90 -2.08 8.83
N ALA A 96 -19.25 -2.64 7.67
CA ALA A 96 -18.34 -2.72 6.53
C ALA A 96 -17.92 -1.33 6.02
N GLN A 97 -18.88 -0.40 5.90
CA GLN A 97 -18.60 0.95 5.42
C GLN A 97 -17.71 1.73 6.38
N LEU A 98 -17.88 1.57 7.71
CA LEU A 98 -17.00 2.19 8.71
C LEU A 98 -15.56 1.65 8.63
N ASP A 99 -15.40 0.34 8.45
CA ASP A 99 -14.07 -0.27 8.27
C ASP A 99 -13.37 0.25 7.01
N GLU A 100 -14.10 0.37 5.89
CA GLU A 100 -13.57 0.89 4.64
C GLU A 100 -13.21 2.39 4.73
N ILE A 101 -14.02 3.21 5.42
CA ILE A 101 -13.68 4.61 5.73
C ILE A 101 -12.35 4.68 6.49
N ASN A 102 -12.16 3.85 7.51
CA ASN A 102 -10.92 3.83 8.29
C ASN A 102 -9.69 3.45 7.44
N ILE A 103 -9.86 2.52 6.50
CA ILE A 103 -8.79 2.12 5.57
C ILE A 103 -8.39 3.29 4.66
N MET A 104 -9.36 3.98 4.09
CA MET A 104 -9.11 5.11 3.19
C MET A 104 -8.49 6.31 3.92
N GLN A 105 -8.99 6.62 5.12
CA GLN A 105 -8.40 7.66 5.97
C GLN A 105 -6.94 7.37 6.30
N ARG A 106 -6.62 6.14 6.74
CA ARG A 106 -5.23 5.75 7.00
C ARG A 106 -4.38 5.83 5.76
N TRP A 107 -4.89 5.42 4.61
CA TRP A 107 -4.16 5.48 3.34
C TRP A 107 -3.73 6.92 3.00
N LEU A 108 -4.60 7.91 3.24
CA LEU A 108 -4.31 9.33 3.05
C LEU A 108 -3.32 9.85 4.10
N LEU A 109 -3.56 9.57 5.38
CA LEU A 109 -2.75 10.08 6.49
C LEU A 109 -1.33 9.51 6.49
N ASP A 110 -1.15 8.23 6.15
CA ASP A 110 0.16 7.58 6.00
C ASP A 110 1.02 8.24 4.90
N ARG A 111 0.37 8.98 3.99
CA ARG A 111 1.01 9.75 2.90
C ARG A 111 1.15 11.24 3.22
N GLY A 112 0.82 11.64 4.45
CA GLY A 112 0.86 13.05 4.87
C GLY A 112 -0.23 13.91 4.23
N LEU A 113 -1.31 13.30 3.74
CA LEU A 113 -2.44 14.00 3.15
C LEU A 113 -3.55 14.18 4.20
N ASP A 114 -4.29 15.27 4.08
CA ASP A 114 -5.52 15.44 4.85
C ASP A 114 -6.56 14.39 4.41
N ALA A 115 -7.40 13.96 5.34
CA ALA A 115 -8.45 12.98 5.08
C ALA A 115 -9.81 13.48 5.56
N PRO A 116 -10.91 13.27 4.80
CA PRO A 116 -12.24 13.51 5.34
C PRO A 116 -12.49 12.65 6.58
N SER A 117 -12.84 13.27 7.70
CA SER A 117 -13.28 12.59 8.92
C SER A 117 -14.79 12.46 8.91
N VAL A 118 -15.30 11.26 9.21
CA VAL A 118 -16.74 10.98 9.26
C VAL A 118 -17.12 10.76 10.71
N GLU A 119 -17.79 11.75 11.30
CA GLU A 119 -18.50 11.55 12.56
C GLU A 119 -19.92 11.08 12.25
N TYR A 120 -20.31 9.94 12.81
CA TYR A 120 -21.60 9.31 12.57
C TYR A 120 -22.31 9.05 13.89
N ASN A 121 -23.50 9.65 14.06
CA ASN A 121 -24.31 9.53 15.28
C ASN A 121 -25.61 8.74 15.05
N GLY A 122 -25.73 8.08 13.90
CA GLY A 122 -26.93 7.37 13.47
C GLY A 122 -27.64 8.09 12.32
N ILE A 123 -28.37 9.15 12.63
CA ILE A 123 -29.21 9.85 11.63
C ILE A 123 -28.50 10.99 10.92
N GLU A 124 -27.36 11.43 11.47
CA GLU A 124 -26.54 12.46 10.85
C GLU A 124 -25.11 11.95 10.67
N SER A 125 -24.50 12.45 9.61
CA SER A 125 -23.06 12.34 9.40
C SER A 125 -22.48 13.74 9.22
N ILE A 126 -21.48 14.08 10.03
CA ILE A 126 -20.74 15.32 9.92
C ILE A 126 -19.38 14.99 9.32
N ILE A 127 -19.05 15.68 8.24
CA ILE A 127 -17.76 15.53 7.57
C ILE A 127 -16.88 16.71 7.97
N THR A 128 -15.74 16.40 8.57
CA THR A 128 -14.67 17.37 8.87
C THR A 128 -13.37 16.93 8.20
N MET A 129 -12.26 17.64 8.44
CA MET A 129 -10.95 17.25 7.93
C MET A 129 -10.07 16.76 9.06
N LEU A 130 -9.57 15.54 8.92
CA LEU A 130 -8.52 14.96 9.75
C LEU A 130 -7.17 15.31 9.12
N GLN A 131 -6.31 15.94 9.90
CA GLN A 131 -4.96 16.28 9.46
C GLN A 131 -4.01 15.14 9.82
N PRO A 132 -2.96 14.91 9.02
CA PRO A 132 -1.92 13.98 9.40
C PRO A 132 -1.33 14.40 10.74
N ALA A 133 -0.94 13.42 11.55
CA ALA A 133 -0.17 13.72 12.75
C ALA A 133 1.04 14.58 12.33
N LYS A 134 1.21 15.74 12.97
CA LYS A 134 2.38 16.58 12.74
C LYS A 134 3.59 15.68 12.95
N GLN A 135 4.30 15.33 11.88
CA GLN A 135 5.62 14.77 12.04
C GLN A 135 6.34 15.79 12.90
N ASP A 136 6.76 15.38 14.11
CA ASP A 136 7.86 16.10 14.71
C ASP A 136 8.95 16.05 13.64
N ASP A 137 9.40 17.22 13.22
CA ASP A 137 10.45 17.39 12.25
C ASP A 137 11.81 17.02 12.86
N GLY A 138 11.80 16.10 13.84
CA GLY A 138 12.90 15.48 14.53
C GLY A 138 14.02 15.36 13.57
N GLY A 139 14.97 16.28 13.80
CA GLY A 139 15.87 16.79 12.80
C GLY A 139 16.30 15.70 11.85
N HIS A 140 16.17 16.00 10.55
CA HIS A 140 17.00 15.45 9.47
C HIS A 140 17.98 14.46 10.07
N MET A 141 17.66 13.15 10.09
CA MET A 141 18.45 12.17 10.83
C MET A 141 19.90 12.45 10.51
N SER A 142 20.58 13.12 11.43
CA SER A 142 21.92 13.59 11.22
C SER A 142 22.68 12.29 11.14
N ASP A 143 23.18 12.04 9.94
CA ASP A 143 24.15 11.01 9.64
C ASP A 143 24.90 10.59 10.92
N PRO A 144 24.77 9.32 11.37
CA PRO A 144 25.50 8.84 12.53
C PRO A 144 27.03 8.92 12.36
N SER A 145 27.51 9.34 11.17
CA SER A 145 28.91 9.54 10.83
C SER A 145 29.36 11.01 10.71
N MET A 146 28.58 12.01 11.18
CA MET A 146 29.16 13.33 11.44
C MET A 146 30.13 13.25 12.62
N ASP A 147 31.40 13.15 12.25
CA ASP A 147 32.55 12.93 13.10
C ASP A 147 32.66 14.00 14.19
N LYS A 148 33.17 13.61 15.35
CA LYS A 148 33.27 14.47 16.55
C LYS A 148 34.29 15.61 16.43
N ASP A 149 34.86 15.79 15.25
CA ASP A 149 35.98 16.69 15.00
C ASP A 149 35.53 18.12 14.67
N ASP A 150 34.29 18.31 14.19
CA ASP A 150 33.75 19.65 13.88
C ASP A 150 33.26 20.41 15.13
N ALA A 151 33.02 19.72 16.24
CA ALA A 151 32.57 20.33 17.50
C ALA A 151 33.69 20.97 18.33
N MET A 152 34.96 20.76 17.97
CA MET A 152 36.13 21.17 18.77
C MET A 152 36.95 22.34 18.18
N MET A 153 36.64 22.85 16.98
CA MET A 153 37.50 23.80 16.25
C MET A 153 37.10 25.29 16.34
N MET A 154 36.22 25.70 17.27
CA MET A 154 35.77 27.11 17.38
C MET A 154 36.33 27.88 18.59
N HIS A 155 37.45 27.44 19.17
CA HIS A 155 38.23 28.23 20.12
C HIS A 155 39.71 28.22 19.76
N GLY A 156 40.16 29.28 19.07
CA GLY A 156 41.57 29.54 18.83
C GLY A 156 41.78 30.64 17.80
N ASP A 157 42.28 31.79 18.29
CA ASP A 157 42.79 32.99 17.62
C ASP A 157 41.79 34.08 17.17
#